data_AF-A0A1H3IAX4-F1
#
_entry.id   AF-A0A1H3IAX4-F1
#
_cell.length_a   1.000
_cell.length_b   1.000
_cell.length_c   1.000
_cell.angle_alpha   90.00
_cell.angle_beta   90.00
_cell.angle_gamma   90.00
#
_symmetry.space_group_name_H-M   'P 1'
#
loop_
_entity.id
_entity.type
_entity.pdbx_description
1 polymer ?
#
loop_
_entity_poly.entity_id
_entity_poly.type
_entity_poly.pdbx_seq_one_letter_code
_entity_poly.pdbx_strand_id
1 'polypeptide(L)'
;MFNNLTEDQIILEQLHCAIELFLQNRFIPAITLAGAAEEILGKMVKDKDLKHAQDIIIDFIIMADRSRGRSAKQIRDDGNRVRNCLKHGIKGEIKKNIEVEAFIMIQRAIENYQRLGKPKTKLMDTFTEASKNIG
;
A
#
# COMPACT_ATOMS: atom_id res chain seq x y z
N MET A 1 -18.63 16.83 20.40
CA MET A 1 -17.64 16.00 21.10
C MET A 1 -16.36 16.05 20.27
N PHE A 2 -15.21 16.36 20.84
CA PHE A 2 -13.93 16.40 20.14
C PHE A 2 -13.12 15.15 20.48
N ASN A 3 -12.45 14.56 19.49
CA ASN A 3 -11.54 13.42 19.67
C ASN A 3 -10.09 13.92 19.60
N ASN A 4 -9.24 13.48 20.52
CA ASN A 4 -7.79 13.68 20.44
C ASN A 4 -7.15 12.40 19.92
N LEU A 5 -6.88 12.36 18.61
CA LEU A 5 -6.25 11.22 17.94
C LEU A 5 -4.80 11.54 17.62
N THR A 6 -3.90 10.59 17.85
CA THR A 6 -2.50 10.68 17.41
C THR A 6 -2.38 10.31 15.93
N GLU A 7 -1.29 10.71 15.30
CA GLU A 7 -0.96 10.32 13.92
C GLU A 7 -0.95 8.79 13.76
N ASP A 8 -0.34 8.07 14.71
CA ASP A 8 -0.31 6.60 14.74
C ASP A 8 -1.72 5.98 14.79
N GLN A 9 -2.62 6.54 15.61
CA GLN A 9 -4.00 6.06 15.71
C GLN A 9 -4.75 6.26 14.40
N ILE A 10 -4.59 7.42 13.76
CA ILE A 10 -5.23 7.75 12.48
C ILE A 10 -4.73 6.79 11.40
N ILE A 11 -3.41 6.60 11.28
CA ILE A 11 -2.82 5.70 10.28
C ILE A 11 -3.30 4.26 10.48
N LEU A 12 -3.30 3.79 11.73
CA LEU A 12 -3.70 2.43 12.04
C LEU A 12 -5.18 2.20 11.73
N GLU A 13 -6.04 3.16 12.05
CA GLU A 13 -7.47 3.13 11.70
C GLU A 13 -7.67 3.06 10.19
N GLN A 14 -6.96 3.88 9.41
CA GLN A 14 -7.03 3.87 7.95
C GLN A 14 -6.59 2.51 7.38
N LEU A 15 -5.51 1.94 7.90
CA LEU A 15 -5.00 0.64 7.47
C LEU A 15 -5.93 -0.51 7.87
N HIS A 16 -6.49 -0.49 9.08
CA HIS A 16 -7.45 -1.50 9.54
C HIS A 16 -8.73 -1.45 8.71
N CYS A 17 -9.29 -0.27 8.48
CA CYS A 17 -10.45 -0.10 7.62
C CYS A 17 -10.18 -0.57 6.19
N ALA A 18 -8.98 -0.29 5.64
CA ALA A 18 -8.59 -0.81 4.33
C ALA A 18 -8.57 -2.35 4.27
N ILE A 19 -8.04 -3.00 5.32
CA ILE A 19 -8.02 -4.46 5.42
C ILE A 19 -9.44 -5.02 5.52
N GLU A 20 -10.29 -4.44 6.36
CA GLU A 20 -11.68 -4.90 6.50
C GLU A 20 -12.46 -4.80 5.19
N LEU A 21 -12.31 -3.68 4.47
CA LEU A 21 -12.91 -3.51 3.15
C LEU A 21 -12.39 -4.54 2.15
N PHE A 22 -11.10 -4.85 2.19
CA PHE A 22 -10.51 -5.88 1.34
C PHE A 22 -11.12 -7.26 1.62
N LEU A 23 -11.23 -7.65 2.89
CA LEU A 23 -11.84 -8.92 3.32
C LEU A 23 -13.33 -9.01 2.94
N GLN A 24 -13.98 -7.86 2.73
CA GLN A 24 -15.36 -7.75 2.22
C GLN A 24 -15.44 -7.67 0.68
N ASN A 25 -14.34 -7.91 -0.03
CA ASN A 25 -14.23 -7.76 -1.50
C ASN A 25 -14.51 -6.33 -2.02
N ARG A 26 -14.34 -5.31 -1.18
CA ARG A 26 -14.51 -3.89 -1.52
C ARG A 26 -13.16 -3.25 -1.84
N PHE A 27 -12.57 -3.65 -2.96
CA PHE A 27 -11.18 -3.33 -3.29
C PHE A 27 -10.92 -1.85 -3.60
N ILE A 28 -11.82 -1.16 -4.30
CA ILE A 28 -11.63 0.26 -4.66
C ILE A 28 -11.47 1.17 -3.43
N PRO A 29 -12.39 1.15 -2.44
CA PRO A 29 -12.20 1.95 -1.23
C PRO A 29 -11.02 1.43 -0.39
N ALA A 30 -10.75 0.12 -0.38
CA ALA A 30 -9.56 -0.43 0.28
C ALA A 30 -8.25 0.16 -0.28
N ILE A 31 -8.10 0.26 -1.62
CA ILE A 31 -6.93 0.89 -2.27
C ILE A 31 -6.76 2.34 -1.81
N THR A 32 -7.88 3.06 -1.67
CA THR A 32 -7.84 4.48 -1.32
C THR A 32 -7.32 4.68 0.10
N LEU A 33 -7.90 3.96 1.08
CA LEU A 33 -7.49 4.07 2.48
C LEU A 33 -6.08 3.50 2.71
N ALA A 34 -5.77 2.35 2.10
CA ALA A 34 -4.42 1.78 2.14
C ALA A 34 -3.40 2.73 1.52
N GLY A 35 -3.73 3.39 0.41
CA GLY A 35 -2.86 4.36 -0.25
C GLY A 35 -2.58 5.60 0.60
N ALA A 36 -3.56 6.06 1.38
CA ALA A 36 -3.36 7.16 2.33
C ALA A 36 -2.46 6.72 3.50
N ALA A 37 -2.73 5.56 4.10
CA ALA A 37 -1.89 5.01 5.17
C ALA A 37 -0.45 4.78 4.69
N GLU A 38 -0.27 4.23 3.49
CA GLU A 38 1.04 3.93 2.89
C GLU A 38 1.86 5.19 2.63
N GLU A 39 1.24 6.27 2.15
CA GLU A 39 1.91 7.54 1.89
C GLU A 39 2.47 8.17 3.17
N ILE A 40 1.71 8.12 4.27
CA ILE A 40 2.12 8.66 5.57
C ILE A 40 3.21 7.76 6.19
N LEU A 41 2.96 6.46 6.29
CA LEU A 41 3.93 5.50 6.83
C LEU A 41 5.24 5.54 6.03
N GLY A 42 5.13 5.65 4.71
CA GLY A 42 6.25 5.77 3.82
C GLY A 42 7.12 7.00 4.08
N LYS A 43 6.49 8.14 4.36
CA LYS A 43 7.19 9.35 4.78
C LYS A 43 7.91 9.13 6.11
N MET A 44 7.24 8.58 7.12
CA MET A 44 7.84 8.30 8.43
C MET A 44 9.04 7.35 8.34
N VAL A 45 8.97 6.34 7.46
CA VAL A 45 10.08 5.41 7.19
C VAL A 45 11.28 6.17 6.64
N LYS A 46 11.07 7.07 5.67
CA LYS A 46 12.14 7.90 5.10
C LYS A 46 12.72 8.90 6.10
N ASP A 47 11.89 9.48 6.96
CA ASP A 47 12.32 10.39 8.03
C ASP A 47 13.24 9.71 9.07
N LYS A 48 13.25 8.37 9.09
CA LYS A 48 14.16 7.54 9.90
C LYS A 48 15.33 6.95 9.10
N ASP A 49 15.61 7.45 7.89
CA ASP A 49 16.62 6.94 6.96
C ASP A 49 16.43 5.45 6.60
N LEU A 50 15.21 4.93 6.76
CA LEU A 50 14.86 3.58 6.39
C LEU A 50 14.36 3.54 4.94
N LYS A 51 14.57 2.39 4.30
CA LYS A 51 14.12 2.19 2.93
C LYS A 51 12.63 1.86 2.87
N HIS A 52 11.92 2.65 2.09
CA HIS A 52 10.48 2.52 1.82
C HIS A 52 10.15 1.21 1.09
N ALA A 53 9.01 0.57 1.43
CA ALA A 53 8.58 -0.71 0.86
C ALA A 53 8.53 -0.70 -0.68
N GLN A 54 7.96 0.36 -1.27
CA GLN A 54 7.94 0.52 -2.74
C GLN A 54 9.34 0.57 -3.36
N ASP A 55 10.31 1.19 -2.70
CA ASP A 55 11.66 1.34 -3.24
C ASP A 55 12.38 -0.02 -3.30
N ILE A 56 12.09 -0.90 -2.34
CA ILE A 56 12.60 -2.29 -2.33
C ILE A 56 12.02 -3.09 -3.49
N ILE A 57 10.71 -2.96 -3.72
CA ILE A 57 10.03 -3.63 -4.83
C ILE A 57 10.61 -3.14 -6.18
N ILE A 58 10.81 -1.83 -6.33
CA ILE A 58 11.41 -1.25 -7.54
C ILE A 58 12.81 -1.80 -7.77
N ASP A 59 13.65 -1.84 -6.75
CA ASP A 59 15.01 -2.37 -6.89
C ASP A 59 15.01 -3.85 -7.26
N PHE A 60 14.12 -4.66 -6.67
CA PHE A 60 13.95 -6.04 -7.05
C PHE A 60 13.53 -6.18 -8.52
N ILE A 61 12.55 -5.39 -8.98
CA ILE A 61 12.11 -5.40 -10.37
C ILE A 61 13.25 -4.99 -11.30
N ILE A 62 14.02 -3.94 -10.99
CA ILE A 62 15.17 -3.52 -11.81
C ILE A 62 16.22 -4.62 -11.88
N MET A 63 16.49 -5.29 -10.75
CA MET A 63 17.43 -6.40 -10.70
C MET A 63 16.96 -7.61 -11.52
N ALA A 64 15.66 -7.91 -11.54
CA ALA A 64 15.07 -9.01 -12.28
C ALA A 64 14.85 -8.69 -13.78
N ASP A 65 14.58 -7.44 -14.12
CA ASP A 65 14.13 -6.96 -15.43
C ASP A 65 15.25 -6.22 -16.18
N ARG A 66 16.52 -6.59 -15.93
CA ARG A 66 17.73 -5.93 -16.49
C ARG A 66 17.68 -5.73 -18.01
N SER A 67 16.92 -6.55 -18.74
CA SER A 67 16.81 -6.52 -20.20
C SER A 67 15.75 -5.56 -20.75
N ARG A 68 14.81 -5.05 -19.93
CA ARG A 68 13.71 -4.20 -20.43
C ARG A 68 13.95 -2.69 -20.33
N GLY A 69 15.05 -2.28 -19.70
CA GLY A 69 15.48 -0.87 -19.67
C GLY A 69 14.50 0.11 -19.00
N ARG A 70 13.53 -0.38 -18.22
CA ARG A 70 12.58 0.49 -17.50
C ARG A 70 13.30 1.25 -16.39
N SER A 71 13.05 2.55 -16.31
CA SER A 71 13.55 3.38 -15.21
C SER A 71 12.78 3.12 -13.91
N ALA A 72 13.45 3.37 -12.77
CA ALA A 72 12.81 3.33 -11.45
C ALA A 72 11.55 4.19 -11.37
N LYS A 73 11.56 5.35 -12.06
CA LYS A 73 10.40 6.24 -12.14
C LYS A 73 9.23 5.59 -12.86
N GLN A 74 9.44 4.96 -14.02
CA GLN A 74 8.37 4.27 -14.74
C GLN A 74 7.74 3.15 -13.92
N ILE A 75 8.57 2.33 -13.26
CA ILE A 75 8.08 1.24 -12.39
C ILE A 75 7.25 1.81 -11.22
N ARG A 76 7.72 2.90 -10.62
CA ARG A 76 7.00 3.61 -9.55
C ARG A 76 5.66 4.14 -10.01
N ASP A 77 5.65 4.83 -11.15
CA ASP A 77 4.45 5.47 -11.71
C ASP A 77 3.41 4.39 -12.06
N ASP A 78 3.85 3.27 -12.65
CA ASP A 78 2.99 2.11 -12.94
C ASP A 78 2.41 1.50 -11.65
N GLY A 79 3.25 1.29 -10.62
CA GLY A 79 2.83 0.72 -9.34
C GLY A 79 1.94 1.64 -8.49
N ASN A 80 1.89 2.94 -8.81
CA ASN A 80 1.01 3.91 -8.15
C ASN A 80 -0.19 4.30 -9.01
N ARG A 81 -0.28 3.81 -10.25
CA ARG A 81 -1.25 4.27 -11.24
C ARG A 81 -2.69 4.14 -10.75
N VAL A 82 -3.10 2.97 -10.26
CA VAL A 82 -4.48 2.73 -9.83
C VAL A 82 -4.85 3.65 -8.65
N ARG A 83 -4.02 3.71 -7.61
CA ARG A 83 -4.20 4.62 -6.48
C ARG A 83 -4.32 6.08 -6.93
N ASN A 84 -3.44 6.53 -7.81
CA ASN A 84 -3.43 7.92 -8.28
C ASN A 84 -4.67 8.24 -9.12
N CYS A 85 -5.15 7.32 -9.96
CA CYS A 85 -6.41 7.47 -10.67
C CYS A 85 -7.61 7.57 -9.70
N LEU A 86 -7.63 6.77 -8.64
CA LEU A 86 -8.69 6.82 -7.63
C LEU A 86 -8.63 8.13 -6.80
N LYS A 87 -7.42 8.62 -6.46
CA LYS A 87 -7.20 9.85 -5.69
C LYS A 87 -7.54 11.13 -6.45
N HIS A 88 -7.17 11.21 -7.73
CA HIS A 88 -7.28 12.43 -8.53
C HIS A 88 -8.46 12.42 -9.52
N GLY A 89 -9.23 11.34 -9.55
CA GLY A 89 -10.29 11.12 -10.52
C GLY A 89 -9.80 10.38 -11.76
N ILE A 90 -10.70 9.58 -12.34
CA ILE A 90 -10.39 8.73 -13.48
C ILE A 90 -10.72 9.48 -14.77
N LYS A 91 -9.74 9.56 -15.69
CA LYS A 91 -9.99 9.92 -17.09
C LYS A 91 -9.90 8.65 -17.94
N GLY A 92 -11.03 8.02 -18.20
CA GLY A 92 -11.12 6.77 -18.98
C GLY A 92 -11.32 5.52 -18.12
N GLU A 93 -10.81 4.37 -18.59
CA GLU A 93 -10.99 3.07 -17.94
C GLU A 93 -9.72 2.58 -17.23
N ILE A 94 -9.88 1.91 -16.09
CA ILE A 94 -8.81 1.18 -15.41
C ILE A 94 -8.91 -0.30 -15.81
N LYS A 95 -7.97 -0.79 -16.62
CA LYS A 95 -7.86 -2.21 -16.99
C LYS A 95 -6.78 -2.90 -16.16
N LYS A 96 -7.12 -3.22 -14.91
CA LYS A 96 -6.25 -3.88 -13.92
C LYS A 96 -7.08 -4.82 -13.04
N ASN A 97 -6.44 -5.84 -12.47
CA ASN A 97 -7.05 -6.64 -11.41
C ASN A 97 -7.06 -5.81 -10.11
N ILE A 98 -8.23 -5.29 -9.74
CA ILE A 98 -8.39 -4.40 -8.58
C ILE A 98 -8.11 -5.11 -7.25
N GLU A 99 -8.30 -6.43 -7.16
CA GLU A 99 -8.01 -7.22 -5.97
C GLU A 99 -6.50 -7.27 -5.74
N VAL A 100 -5.73 -7.58 -6.80
CA VAL A 100 -4.25 -7.59 -6.74
C VAL A 100 -3.71 -6.19 -6.41
N GLU A 101 -4.28 -5.13 -7.00
CA GLU A 101 -3.85 -3.76 -6.71
C GLU A 101 -4.16 -3.35 -5.27
N ALA A 102 -5.30 -3.78 -4.70
CA ALA A 102 -5.62 -3.60 -3.29
C ALA A 102 -4.67 -4.37 -2.38
N PHE A 103 -4.39 -5.63 -2.71
CA PHE A 103 -3.44 -6.48 -1.99
C PHE A 103 -2.05 -5.82 -1.93
N ILE A 104 -1.50 -5.40 -3.07
CA ILE A 104 -0.19 -4.75 -3.15
C ILE A 104 -0.15 -3.48 -2.30
N MET A 105 -1.21 -2.66 -2.34
CA MET A 105 -1.26 -1.41 -1.58
C MET A 105 -1.30 -1.66 -0.06
N ILE A 106 -2.14 -2.59 0.40
CA ILE A 106 -2.22 -2.95 1.82
C ILE A 106 -0.91 -3.57 2.29
N GLN A 107 -0.31 -4.46 1.50
CA GLN A 107 0.95 -5.11 1.84
C GLN A 107 2.10 -4.09 1.98
N ARG A 108 2.16 -3.07 1.10
CA ARG A 108 3.13 -1.98 1.23
C ARG A 108 2.93 -1.16 2.51
N ALA A 109 1.68 -0.86 2.86
CA ALA A 109 1.37 -0.15 4.10
C ALA A 109 1.80 -0.96 5.34
N ILE A 110 1.47 -2.26 5.39
CA ILE A 110 1.88 -3.16 6.47
C ILE A 110 3.41 -3.23 6.57
N GLU A 111 4.10 -3.37 5.44
CA GLU A 111 5.57 -3.45 5.42
C GLU A 111 6.22 -2.17 5.95
N ASN A 112 5.74 -0.98 5.53
CA ASN A 112 6.22 0.29 6.07
C ASN A 112 5.91 0.42 7.57
N TYR A 113 4.74 -0.02 8.02
CA TYR A 113 4.36 -0.04 9.45
C TYR A 113 5.33 -0.90 10.28
N GLN A 114 5.66 -2.11 9.80
CA GLN A 114 6.62 -2.99 10.47
C GLN A 114 8.05 -2.45 10.46
N ARG A 115 8.47 -1.78 9.38
CA ARG A 115 9.79 -1.12 9.28
C ARG A 115 9.99 -0.05 10.34
N LEU A 116 8.92 0.58 10.80
CA LEU A 116 8.96 1.53 11.92
C LEU A 116 9.12 0.85 13.29
N GLY A 117 9.31 -0.48 13.32
CA GLY A 117 9.46 -1.28 14.53
C GLY A 117 8.13 -1.61 15.22
N LYS A 118 6.99 -1.39 14.53
CA LYS A 118 5.66 -1.60 15.11
C LYS A 118 5.21 -3.06 14.94
N PRO A 119 4.65 -3.70 15.98
CA PRO A 119 4.22 -5.10 15.90
C PRO A 119 2.97 -5.24 15.05
N LYS A 120 2.88 -6.32 14.26
CA LYS A 120 1.67 -6.64 13.49
C LYS A 120 0.45 -6.75 14.41
N THR A 121 -0.70 -6.34 13.89
CA THR A 121 -1.98 -6.58 14.55
C THR A 121 -2.57 -7.90 14.06
N LYS A 122 -3.49 -8.47 14.85
CA LYS A 122 -4.24 -9.68 14.44
C LYS A 122 -4.91 -9.53 13.08
N LEU A 123 -5.42 -8.33 12.77
CA LEU A 123 -6.06 -8.04 11.50
C LEU A 123 -5.08 -8.08 10.31
N MET A 124 -3.82 -7.66 10.51
CA MET A 124 -2.77 -7.80 9.50
C MET A 124 -2.40 -9.27 9.25
N ASP A 125 -2.42 -10.10 10.31
CA ASP A 125 -2.21 -11.54 10.17
C ASP A 125 -3.38 -12.20 9.43
N THR A 126 -4.63 -11.83 9.75
CA THR A 126 -5.82 -12.27 9.00
C THR A 126 -5.74 -11.89 7.52
N PHE A 127 -5.33 -10.66 7.21
CA PHE A 127 -5.11 -10.23 5.82
C PHE A 127 -4.05 -11.09 5.13
N THR A 128 -2.92 -11.36 5.80
CA THR A 128 -1.83 -12.17 5.27
C THR A 128 -2.32 -13.58 4.93
N GLU A 129 -3.11 -14.19 5.82
CA GLU A 129 -3.71 -15.52 5.62
C GLU A 129 -4.70 -15.52 4.44
N ALA A 130 -5.62 -14.57 4.42
CA ALA A 130 -6.64 -14.46 3.37
C ALA A 130 -6.04 -14.22 1.98
N SER A 131 -4.85 -13.60 1.92
CA SER A 131 -4.21 -13.20 0.67
C SER A 131 -3.19 -14.22 0.13
N LYS A 132 -3.04 -15.39 0.76
CA LYS A 132 -2.03 -16.40 0.36
C LYS A 132 -2.13 -16.87 -1.09
N ASN A 133 -3.32 -16.78 -1.68
CA ASN A 133 -3.58 -17.23 -3.05
C ASN A 133 -3.63 -16.07 -4.06
N ILE A 134 -3.31 -14.85 -3.63
CA ILE A 134 -3.32 -13.65 -4.48
C ILE A 134 -1.89 -13.47 -5.00
N GLY A 135 -1.63 -14.09 -6.15
CA GLY A 135 -0.32 -14.12 -6.81
C GLY A 135 -0.29 -15.13 -7.92
#